data_AF-A0AAE0AK26-F1
#
_entry.id   AF-A0AAE0AK26-F1
#
_cell.length_a   1.000
_cell.length_b   1.000
_cell.length_c   1.000
_cell.angle_alpha   90.00
_cell.angle_beta   90.00
_cell.angle_gamma   90.00
#
_symmetry.space_group_name_H-M   'P 1'
#
loop_
_entity.id
_entity.type
_entity.pdbx_description
1 polymer ?
#
loop_
_entity_poly.entity_id
_entity_poly.type
_entity_poly.pdbx_seq_one_letter_code
_entity_poly.pdbx_strand_id
1 'polypeptide(L)'
;MGLDIESNTWRELSVPMADRLEFAALTRRNGKLTLVGGGMCVEGTCVWELNEEEDWWLIEKVPIELGLRLLGGRAKWESTKCVGSDEAICLYREIGSGMIVWRRQVEVENGDDDLIIKSKSKWEWVWVNGDRQVQNVPIKGVLLHPSLALSCILN
;
A
#
# COMPACT_ATOMS: atom_id res chain seq x y z
N MET A 1 -12.35 3.75 -9.97
CA MET A 1 -12.59 3.30 -11.35
C MET A 1 -11.60 2.20 -11.66
N GLY A 2 -12.06 0.97 -11.82
CA GLY A 2 -11.27 -0.16 -12.32
C GLY A 2 -11.68 -0.48 -13.76
N LEU A 3 -10.73 -0.86 -14.60
CA LEU A 3 -11.01 -1.41 -15.92
C LEU A 3 -10.91 -2.93 -15.83
N ASP A 4 -12.00 -3.63 -16.10
CA ASP A 4 -11.93 -5.06 -16.33
C ASP A 4 -11.44 -5.33 -17.75
N ILE A 5 -10.26 -5.92 -17.87
CA ILE A 5 -9.57 -6.10 -19.16
C ILE A 5 -10.29 -7.14 -20.02
N GLU A 6 -10.86 -8.18 -19.40
CA GLU A 6 -11.52 -9.26 -20.13
C GLU A 6 -12.84 -8.81 -20.77
N SER A 7 -13.67 -8.07 -20.02
CA SER A 7 -14.94 -7.55 -20.52
C SER A 7 -14.85 -6.18 -21.20
N ASN A 8 -13.69 -5.49 -21.10
CA ASN A 8 -13.51 -4.10 -21.52
C ASN A 8 -14.57 -3.15 -20.92
N THR A 9 -14.99 -3.42 -19.68
CA THR A 9 -15.97 -2.59 -18.98
C THR A 9 -15.30 -1.78 -17.87
N TRP A 10 -15.77 -0.55 -17.72
CA TRP A 10 -15.43 0.28 -16.58
C TRP A 10 -16.33 -0.07 -15.41
N ARG A 11 -15.70 -0.27 -14.25
CA ARG A 11 -16.40 -0.53 -13.01
C ARG A 11 -16.03 0.52 -11.97
N GLU A 12 -17.04 1.08 -11.33
CA GLU A 12 -16.85 1.94 -10.18
C GLU A 12 -16.73 1.08 -8.91
N LEU A 13 -15.83 1.47 -8.02
CA LEU A 13 -15.63 0.86 -6.71
C LEU A 13 -15.76 1.97 -5.69
N SER A 14 -16.66 1.82 -4.73
CA SER A 14 -16.76 2.69 -3.56
C SER A 14 -15.45 2.59 -2.79
N VAL A 15 -14.86 3.71 -2.36
CA VAL A 15 -13.57 3.73 -1.65
C VAL A 15 -13.82 4.16 -0.20
N PRO A 16 -13.31 3.44 0.81
CA PRO A 16 -13.39 3.85 2.21
C PRO A 16 -12.82 5.26 2.41
N MET A 17 -13.59 6.11 3.10
CA MET A 17 -13.16 7.47 3.46
C MET A 17 -12.74 8.36 2.29
N ALA A 18 -13.29 8.13 1.08
CA ALA A 18 -12.89 8.85 -0.14
C ALA A 18 -12.93 10.39 0.00
N ASP A 19 -13.82 10.92 0.84
CA ASP A 19 -13.99 12.35 1.13
C ASP A 19 -12.96 12.92 2.13
N ARG A 20 -12.17 12.06 2.79
CA ARG A 20 -11.27 12.43 3.90
C ARG A 20 -9.81 12.03 3.68
N LEU A 21 -9.53 11.23 2.65
CA LEU A 21 -8.16 10.82 2.32
C LEU A 21 -7.39 12.01 1.74
N GLU A 22 -6.27 12.36 2.37
CA GLU A 22 -5.30 13.32 1.83
C GLU A 22 -4.34 12.64 0.84
N PHE A 23 -4.19 11.32 0.98
CA PHE A 23 -3.41 10.46 0.11
C PHE A 23 -4.11 9.11 -0.03
N ALA A 24 -4.06 8.54 -1.23
CA ALA A 24 -4.55 7.20 -1.52
C ALA A 24 -3.72 6.54 -2.62
N ALA A 25 -3.50 5.23 -2.51
CA ALA A 25 -2.93 4.40 -3.55
C ALA A 25 -3.61 3.03 -3.58
N LEU A 26 -3.85 2.54 -4.80
CA LEU A 26 -4.24 1.17 -5.04
C LEU A 26 -2.99 0.34 -5.32
N THR A 27 -2.91 -0.81 -4.68
CA THR A 27 -1.85 -1.81 -4.83
C THR A 27 -2.44 -3.21 -4.84
N ARG A 28 -1.61 -4.22 -5.07
CA ARG A 28 -1.94 -5.63 -4.88
C ARG A 28 -1.23 -6.16 -3.64
N ARG A 29 -1.91 -6.99 -2.85
CA ARG A 29 -1.35 -7.73 -1.72
C ARG A 29 -1.94 -9.14 -1.69
N ASN A 30 -1.12 -10.17 -1.58
CA ASN A 30 -1.56 -11.58 -1.61
C ASN A 30 -2.57 -11.87 -2.74
N GLY A 31 -2.37 -11.28 -3.92
CA GLY A 31 -3.26 -11.46 -5.06
C GLY A 31 -4.48 -10.55 -5.10
N LYS A 32 -4.81 -9.84 -4.02
CA LYS A 32 -6.04 -9.04 -3.87
C LYS A 32 -5.81 -7.54 -4.02
N LEU A 33 -6.85 -6.84 -4.45
CA LEU A 33 -6.83 -5.38 -4.54
C LEU A 33 -6.77 -4.78 -3.13
N THR A 34 -5.82 -3.90 -2.91
CA THR A 34 -5.53 -3.29 -1.61
C THR A 34 -5.48 -1.77 -1.78
N LEU A 35 -6.13 -1.05 -0.88
CA LEU A 35 -6.10 0.40 -0.77
C LEU A 35 -5.23 0.77 0.41
N VAL A 36 -4.33 1.71 0.19
CA VAL A 36 -3.53 2.35 1.25
C VAL A 36 -3.86 3.82 1.24
N GLY A 37 -4.30 4.37 2.37
CA GLY A 37 -4.71 5.77 2.42
C GLY A 37 -4.55 6.39 3.80
N GLY A 38 -4.17 7.66 3.82
CA GLY A 38 -4.01 8.47 5.02
C GLY A 38 -4.80 9.77 4.92
N GLY A 39 -5.32 10.25 6.05
CA GLY A 39 -6.09 11.50 6.12
C GLY A 39 -6.01 12.17 7.48
N MET A 40 -6.73 13.27 7.66
CA MET A 40 -6.69 14.12 8.88
C MET A 40 -7.21 13.46 10.17
N CYS A 41 -7.53 12.17 10.18
CA CYS A 41 -8.07 11.50 11.34
C CYS A 41 -6.95 10.92 12.23
N VAL A 42 -7.23 10.83 13.54
CA VAL A 42 -6.39 10.20 14.58
C VAL A 42 -5.97 8.76 14.23
N GLU A 43 -6.62 8.14 13.25
CA GLU A 43 -6.36 6.79 12.78
C GLU A 43 -5.14 6.66 11.86
N GLY A 44 -4.55 7.77 11.38
CA GLY A 44 -3.32 7.75 10.58
C GLY A 44 -3.53 7.18 9.16
N THR A 45 -2.57 6.37 8.71
CA THR A 45 -2.67 5.65 7.43
C THR A 45 -3.21 4.24 7.69
N CYS A 46 -4.23 3.87 6.93
CA CYS A 46 -4.90 2.59 7.00
C CYS A 46 -4.67 1.79 5.72
N VAL A 47 -4.76 0.47 5.85
CA VAL A 47 -4.70 -0.48 4.75
C VAL A 47 -6.02 -1.24 4.71
N TRP A 48 -6.70 -1.19 3.58
CA TRP A 48 -7.92 -1.94 3.32
C TRP A 48 -7.72 -2.94 2.20
N GLU A 49 -8.37 -4.09 2.29
CA GLU A 49 -8.39 -5.11 1.25
C GLU A 49 -9.81 -5.29 0.74
N LEU A 50 -9.97 -5.36 -0.58
CA LEU A 50 -11.26 -5.65 -1.20
C LEU A 50 -11.51 -7.16 -1.10
N ASN A 51 -12.64 -7.54 -0.52
CA ASN A 51 -13.07 -8.93 -0.44
C ASN A 51 -13.84 -9.37 -1.71
N GLU A 52 -14.25 -10.64 -1.74
CA GLU A 52 -15.01 -11.21 -2.87
C GLU A 52 -16.45 -10.67 -2.99
N GLU A 53 -16.99 -10.16 -1.89
CA GLU A 53 -18.31 -9.51 -1.81
C GLU A 53 -18.26 -8.02 -2.20
N GLU A 54 -17.10 -7.55 -2.69
CA GLU A 54 -16.85 -6.17 -3.11
C GLU A 54 -16.86 -5.13 -1.97
N ASP A 55 -16.70 -5.60 -0.73
CA ASP A 55 -16.56 -4.79 0.46
C ASP A 55 -15.10 -4.60 0.86
N TRP A 56 -14.79 -3.41 1.36
CA TRP A 56 -13.45 -3.07 1.84
C TRP A 56 -13.31 -3.37 3.32
N TRP A 57 -12.35 -4.23 3.65
CA TRP A 57 -12.04 -4.58 5.03
C TRP A 57 -10.76 -3.91 5.48
N LEU A 58 -10.82 -3.22 6.62
CA LEU A 58 -9.63 -2.70 7.27
C LEU A 58 -8.78 -3.88 7.78
N ILE A 59 -7.59 -4.05 7.21
CA ILE A 59 -6.68 -5.15 7.55
C ILE A 59 -5.52 -4.71 8.43
N GLU A 60 -5.14 -3.43 8.38
CA GLU A 60 -4.03 -2.92 9.17
C GLU A 60 -4.04 -1.39 9.29
N LYS A 61 -3.43 -0.87 10.36
CA LYS A 61 -3.13 0.55 10.55
C LYS A 61 -1.63 0.76 10.74
N VAL A 62 -1.11 1.85 10.18
CA VAL A 62 0.27 2.28 10.43
C VAL A 62 0.39 2.68 11.91
N PRO A 63 1.36 2.12 12.66
CA PRO A 63 1.62 2.53 14.03
C PRO A 63 1.89 4.03 14.13
N ILE A 64 1.34 4.68 15.16
CA ILE A 64 1.37 6.14 15.33
C ILE A 64 2.80 6.68 15.32
N GLU A 65 3.72 5.98 15.99
CA GLU A 65 5.13 6.37 16.10
C GLU A 65 5.83 6.37 14.73
N LEU A 66 5.54 5.37 13.90
CA LEU A 66 6.08 5.28 12.54
C LEU A 66 5.48 6.36 11.64
N GLY A 67 4.17 6.61 11.75
CA GLY A 67 3.49 7.68 11.03
C GLY A 67 4.07 9.05 11.36
N LEU A 68 4.16 9.40 12.66
CA LEU A 68 4.75 10.67 13.10
C LEU A 68 6.19 10.86 12.62
N ARG A 69 6.98 9.77 12.63
CA ARG A 69 8.35 9.77 12.12
C ARG A 69 8.38 10.07 10.62
N LEU A 70 7.55 9.40 9.82
CA LEU A 70 7.49 9.63 8.37
C LEU A 70 7.01 11.04 8.02
N LEU A 71 6.06 11.58 8.79
CA LEU A 71 5.56 12.93 8.58
C LEU A 71 6.52 14.02 9.07
N GLY A 72 7.61 13.67 9.75
CA GLY A 72 8.55 14.63 10.32
C GLY A 72 7.86 15.55 11.33
N GLY A 73 6.92 15.00 12.12
CA GLY A 73 6.11 15.75 13.08
C GLY A 73 4.99 16.61 12.48
N ARG A 74 4.76 16.55 11.17
CA ARG A 74 3.60 17.19 10.52
C ARG A 74 2.34 16.34 10.69
N ALA A 75 1.17 16.97 10.54
CA ALA A 75 -0.12 16.29 10.66
C ALA A 75 -0.72 15.81 9.32
N LYS A 76 -0.09 16.12 8.18
CA LYS A 76 -0.66 15.91 6.84
C LYS A 76 0.07 14.85 6.02
N TRP A 77 -0.71 14.01 5.35
CA TRP A 77 -0.25 12.91 4.49
C TRP A 77 -0.14 13.28 3.00
N GLU A 78 -0.51 14.49 2.59
CA GLU A 78 -0.60 14.98 1.19
C GLU A 78 0.63 14.71 0.28
N SER A 79 1.83 14.58 0.86
CA SER A 79 3.09 14.34 0.10
C SER A 79 3.58 12.89 0.21
N THR A 80 2.78 12.02 0.80
CA THR A 80 3.08 10.59 0.93
C THR A 80 2.92 9.92 -0.41
N LYS A 81 3.78 8.94 -0.65
CA LYS A 81 3.77 8.05 -1.81
C LYS A 81 3.71 6.64 -1.28
N CYS A 82 2.94 5.81 -1.95
CA CYS A 82 2.85 4.39 -1.65
C CYS A 82 3.28 3.60 -2.87
N VAL A 83 4.02 2.54 -2.62
CA VAL A 83 4.35 1.52 -3.61
C VAL A 83 4.16 0.18 -2.94
N GLY A 84 3.48 -0.74 -3.59
CA GLY A 84 3.23 -2.06 -3.02
C GLY A 84 3.36 -3.19 -4.02
N SER A 85 3.39 -4.38 -3.47
CA SER A 85 3.53 -5.67 -4.11
C SER A 85 2.86 -6.73 -3.24
N ASP A 86 2.79 -7.97 -3.73
CA ASP A 86 2.23 -9.08 -2.95
C ASP A 86 2.96 -9.35 -1.63
N GLU A 87 4.22 -8.91 -1.51
CA GLU A 87 5.10 -9.20 -0.37
C GLU A 87 5.36 -8.01 0.56
N ALA A 88 5.16 -6.78 0.06
CA ALA A 88 5.44 -5.56 0.81
C ALA A 88 4.65 -4.35 0.33
N ILE A 89 4.37 -3.43 1.27
CA ILE A 89 3.83 -2.09 1.03
C ILE A 89 4.79 -1.07 1.66
N CYS A 90 5.21 -0.08 0.88
CA CYS A 90 6.18 0.93 1.27
C CYS A 90 5.54 2.33 1.21
N LEU A 91 5.71 3.10 2.28
CA LEU A 91 5.29 4.50 2.40
C LEU A 91 6.51 5.41 2.55
N TYR A 92 6.62 6.41 1.69
CA TYR A 92 7.72 7.38 1.71
C TYR A 92 7.23 8.77 1.28
N ARG A 93 8.03 9.81 1.50
CA ARG A 93 7.71 11.18 1.05
C ARG A 93 8.73 11.70 0.05
N GLU A 94 9.97 11.75 0.49
CA GLU A 94 11.13 12.20 -0.28
C GLU A 94 12.17 11.08 -0.34
N ILE A 95 12.89 11.01 -1.45
CA ILE A 95 13.98 10.03 -1.62
C ILE A 95 15.09 10.39 -0.62
N GLY A 96 15.56 9.39 0.14
CA GLY A 96 16.63 9.56 1.13
C GLY A 96 16.15 9.85 2.56
N SER A 97 14.91 10.29 2.76
CA SER A 97 14.37 10.65 4.09
C SER A 97 13.92 9.44 4.94
N GLY A 98 14.03 8.23 4.40
CA GLY A 98 13.52 7.00 4.98
C GLY A 98 12.08 6.68 4.59
N MET A 99 11.65 5.47 4.91
CA MET A 99 10.35 4.94 4.55
C MET A 99 9.83 3.98 5.61
N ILE A 100 8.52 3.82 5.67
CA ILE A 100 7.87 2.76 6.44
C ILE A 100 7.58 1.60 5.47
N VAL A 101 7.92 0.38 5.85
CA VAL A 101 7.65 -0.83 5.07
C VAL A 101 6.79 -1.77 5.89
N TRP A 102 5.65 -2.17 5.36
CA TRP A 102 4.89 -3.32 5.84
C TRP A 102 5.26 -4.52 5.00
N ARG A 103 5.85 -5.56 5.58
CA ARG A 103 6.25 -6.74 4.81
C ARG A 103 6.13 -8.00 5.63
N ARG A 104 6.07 -9.13 4.93
CA ARG A 104 6.11 -10.47 5.51
C ARG A 104 7.50 -10.76 6.09
N GLN A 105 7.58 -11.14 7.37
CA GLN A 105 8.77 -11.76 7.93
C GLN A 105 8.72 -13.28 7.71
N VAL A 106 9.86 -13.84 7.34
CA VAL A 106 10.07 -15.29 7.28
C VAL A 106 10.86 -15.67 8.53
N GLU A 107 10.18 -16.21 9.52
CA GLU A 107 10.84 -16.87 10.65
C GLU A 107 11.25 -18.27 10.19
N VAL A 108 12.56 -18.52 10.16
CA VAL A 108 13.12 -19.86 9.98
C VAL A 108 13.43 -20.39 11.37
N GLU A 109 12.56 -21.24 11.90
CA GLU A 109 12.89 -22.03 13.09
C GLU A 109 13.86 -23.13 12.65
N ASN A 110 15.10 -23.07 13.16
CA ASN A 110 16.04 -24.18 13.06
C ASN A 110 15.58 -25.27 14.05
N GLY A 111 14.64 -26.11 13.62
CA GLY A 111 14.35 -27.37 14.28
C GLY A 111 15.33 -28.44 13.79
N ASP A 112 16.09 -29.02 14.71
CA ASP A 112 16.79 -30.28 14.45
C ASP A 112 15.74 -31.35 14.11
N ASP A 113 15.98 -32.03 12.99
CA ASP A 113 15.20 -33.12 12.39
C ASP A 113 13.80 -32.79 11.81
N ASP A 114 13.72 -33.07 10.50
CA ASP A 114 12.57 -33.19 9.60
C ASP A 114 11.78 -31.91 9.27
N LEU A 115 11.94 -31.54 7.99
CA LEU A 115 11.70 -30.25 7.37
C LEU A 115 10.20 -29.95 7.18
N ILE A 116 9.43 -29.71 8.24
CA ILE A 116 8.14 -29.01 8.12
C ILE A 116 8.38 -27.54 8.44
N ILE A 117 8.70 -26.75 7.39
CA ILE A 117 8.71 -25.29 7.44
C ILE A 117 7.28 -24.81 7.74
N LYS A 118 6.90 -24.76 9.02
CA LYS A 118 5.72 -24.01 9.46
C LYS A 118 6.10 -22.53 9.51
N SER A 119 6.36 -21.94 8.34
CA SER A 119 6.57 -20.50 8.21
C SER A 119 5.27 -19.79 8.62
N LYS A 120 5.15 -19.41 9.90
CA LYS A 120 4.13 -18.45 10.33
C LYS A 120 4.56 -17.10 9.79
N SER A 121 4.14 -16.82 8.56
CA SER A 121 4.53 -15.60 7.90
C SER A 121 3.73 -14.43 8.46
N LYS A 122 4.31 -13.70 9.42
CA LYS A 122 3.67 -12.55 10.06
C LYS A 122 4.05 -11.28 9.29
N TRP A 123 3.08 -10.41 9.05
CA TRP A 123 3.34 -9.09 8.49
C TRP A 123 3.72 -8.12 9.59
N GLU A 124 4.78 -7.35 9.38
CA GLU A 124 5.25 -6.38 10.37
C GLU A 124 5.62 -5.04 9.72
N TRP A 125 5.32 -3.96 10.43
CA TRP A 125 5.75 -2.62 10.07
C TRP A 125 7.17 -2.37 10.56
N VAL A 126 8.03 -1.93 9.65
CA VAL A 126 9.42 -1.58 9.94
C VAL A 126 9.78 -0.23 9.36
N TRP A 127 10.64 0.50 10.07
CA TRP A 127 11.27 1.70 9.53
C TRP A 127 12.54 1.32 8.77
N VAL A 128 12.73 1.91 7.59
CA VAL A 128 13.94 1.75 6.77
C VAL A 128 14.53 3.13 6.51
N ASN A 129 15.79 3.34 6.86
CA ASN A 129 16.49 4.58 6.57
C ASN A 129 16.80 4.70 5.06
N GLY A 130 16.73 5.92 4.51
CA GLY A 130 16.91 6.15 3.08
C GLY A 130 18.35 6.16 2.59
N ASP A 131 19.33 6.01 3.49
CA ASP A 131 20.77 5.96 3.22
C ASP A 131 21.31 4.52 3.09
N ARG A 132 20.51 3.51 3.43
CA ARG A 132 20.89 2.10 3.39
C ARG A 132 20.29 1.41 2.18
N GLN A 133 21.06 0.47 1.62
CA GLN A 133 20.63 -0.41 0.54
C GLN A 133 19.43 -1.24 1.03
N VAL A 134 18.23 -0.86 0.59
CA VAL A 134 17.01 -1.62 0.87
C VAL A 134 17.11 -2.95 0.11
N GLN A 135 16.84 -4.07 0.77
CA GLN A 135 16.71 -5.35 0.07
C GLN A 135 15.76 -5.18 -1.12
N ASN A 136 16.21 -5.52 -2.32
CA ASN A 136 15.43 -5.36 -3.55
C ASN A 136 14.11 -6.15 -3.41
N VAL A 137 13.02 -5.44 -3.12
CA VAL A 137 11.67 -5.97 -3.36
C VAL A 137 11.40 -5.72 -4.83
N PRO A 138 11.14 -6.76 -5.64
CA PRO A 138 10.85 -6.60 -7.06
C PRO A 138 9.50 -5.91 -7.23
N ILE A 139 9.50 -4.59 -7.22
CA ILE A 139 8.33 -3.77 -7.50
C ILE A 139 8.31 -3.51 -9.00
N LYS A 140 7.28 -4.03 -9.68
CA LYS A 140 7.00 -3.69 -11.08
C LYS A 140 6.17 -2.42 -11.12
N GLY A 141 6.74 -1.32 -11.60
CA GLY A 141 6.02 -0.08 -11.89
C GLY A 141 5.67 -0.01 -13.38
N VAL A 142 4.47 0.50 -13.68
CA VAL A 142 4.09 0.91 -15.05
C VAL A 142 3.92 2.41 -15.03
N LEU A 143 4.70 3.12 -15.85
CA LEU A 143 4.49 4.55 -16.09
C LEU A 143 3.38 4.69 -17.12
N LEU A 144 2.16 4.99 -16.65
CA LEU A 144 1.08 5.40 -17.53
C LEU A 144 1.22 6.90 -17.79
N HIS A 145 1.54 7.28 -19.03
CA HIS A 145 1.40 8.67 -19.45
C HIS A 145 -0.10 8.99 -19.52
N PRO A 146 -0.62 9.94 -18.72
CA PRO A 146 -2.01 10.34 -18.84
C PRO A 146 -2.17 11.11 -20.14
N SER A 147 -2.56 10.44 -21.23
CA SER A 147 -3.15 11.11 -22.38
C SER A 147 -4.63 11.32 -22.06
N LEU A 148 -4.95 12.44 -21.40
CA LEU A 148 -6.32 12.94 -21.38
C LEU A 148 -6.64 13.40 -22.81
N ALA A 149 -7.06 12.47 -23.67
CA ALA A 149 -7.72 12.84 -24.90
C ALA A 149 -9.00 13.59 -24.48
N LEU A 150 -9.05 14.90 -24.76
CA LEU A 150 -10.26 15.70 -24.61
C LEU A 150 -11.38 15.02 -25.41
N SER A 151 -12.34 14.39 -24.73
CA SER A 151 -13.59 14.03 -25.36
C SER A 151 -14.38 15.32 -25.56
N CYS A 152 -14.24 15.92 -26.74
CA CYS A 152 -15.17 16.94 -27.20
C CYS A 152 -16.54 16.27 -27.32
N ILE A 153 -17.41 16.50 -26.34
CA ILE A 153 -18.85 16.27 -26.49
C ILE A 153 -19.31 17.35 -27.49
N LEU A 154 -19.41 16.98 -28.76
CA LEU A 154 -20.11 17.77 -29.77
C LEU A 154 -21.61 17.52 -29.56
N ASN A 155 -22.31 18.54 -29.07
CA ASN A 155 -23.77 18.65 -29.17
C ASN A 155 -24.18 18.96 -30.62
#